data_AF-A0A946U3S9-F1
#
_entry.id   AF-A0A946U3S9-F1
#
_cell.length_a   1.000
_cell.length_b   1.000
_cell.length_c   1.000
_cell.angle_alpha   90.00
_cell.angle_beta   90.00
_cell.angle_gamma   90.00
#
_symmetry.space_group_name_H-M   'P 1'
#
loop_
_entity.id
_entity.type
_entity.pdbx_description
1 polymer ?
#
loop_
_entity_poly.entity_id
_entity_poly.type
_entity_poly.pdbx_seq_one_letter_code
_entity_poly.pdbx_strand_id
1 'polypeptide(L)'
;LVWKNAPSPFAAFMKWSDWLYAKTGTTGNLHMVRLAKLLLEFLTIGKGLDEETVAQALWSDYRRGNRPDIPGFLKKFGFELGPVERGDTTLPPASSGLARQSRHLQDEL
;
A
#
# COMPACT_ATOMS: atom_id res chain seq x y z
N LEU A 1 1.38 -2.34 7.74
CA LEU A 1 1.40 -1.33 8.82
C LEU A 1 0.01 -0.89 9.26
N VAL A 2 -0.87 -0.50 8.32
CA VAL A 2 -2.25 -0.05 8.62
C VAL A 2 -3.05 -1.07 9.44
N TRP A 3 -2.99 -2.35 9.06
CA TRP A 3 -3.78 -3.44 9.64
C TRP A 3 -3.26 -3.98 10.97
N LYS A 4 -2.01 -3.67 11.33
CA LYS A 4 -1.38 -4.25 12.52
C LYS A 4 -2.13 -3.80 13.78
N ASN A 5 -2.40 -4.76 14.67
CA ASN A 5 -3.09 -4.60 15.94
C ASN A 5 -4.54 -4.06 15.83
N ALA A 6 -5.17 -4.23 14.66
CA ALA A 6 -6.58 -3.90 14.47
C ALA A 6 -7.46 -5.14 14.60
N PRO A 7 -8.70 -5.01 15.09
CA PRO A 7 -9.63 -6.14 15.22
C PRO A 7 -10.01 -6.75 13.86
N SER A 8 -9.99 -5.96 12.80
CA SER A 8 -10.06 -6.45 11.42
C SER A 8 -9.37 -5.49 10.45
N PRO A 9 -8.92 -5.97 9.28
CA PRO A 9 -8.38 -5.10 8.24
C PRO A 9 -9.41 -4.05 7.79
N PHE A 10 -10.68 -4.44 7.67
CA PHE A 10 -11.76 -3.52 7.31
C PHE A 10 -11.94 -2.39 8.33
N ALA A 11 -11.93 -2.71 9.64
CA ALA A 11 -12.05 -1.70 10.69
C ALA A 11 -10.87 -0.71 10.68
N ALA A 12 -9.65 -1.20 10.45
CA ALA A 12 -8.49 -0.33 10.28
C ALA A 12 -8.57 0.54 9.03
N PHE A 13 -9.17 0.04 7.95
CA PHE A 13 -9.36 0.80 6.73
C PHE A 13 -10.35 1.92 6.97
N MET A 14 -11.52 1.60 7.54
CA MET A 14 -12.55 2.58 7.88
C MET A 14 -11.99 3.69 8.78
N LYS A 15 -11.24 3.33 9.84
CA LYS A 15 -10.60 4.32 10.72
C LYS A 15 -9.65 5.26 9.97
N TRP A 16 -8.89 4.73 9.01
CA TRP A 16 -8.02 5.55 8.17
C TRP A 16 -8.81 6.42 7.20
N SER A 17 -9.85 5.88 6.57
CA SER A 17 -10.74 6.61 5.65
C SER A 17 -11.46 7.76 6.34
N ASP A 18 -11.97 7.56 7.56
CA ASP A 18 -12.61 8.59 8.37
C ASP A 18 -11.63 9.72 8.69
N TRP A 19 -10.41 9.37 9.11
CA TRP A 19 -9.35 10.35 9.37
C TRP A 19 -8.96 11.11 8.09
N LEU A 20 -8.82 10.40 6.97
CA LEU A 20 -8.47 10.98 5.68
C LEU A 20 -9.54 11.98 5.21
N TYR A 21 -10.82 11.63 5.36
CA TYR A 21 -11.92 12.52 5.03
C TYR A 21 -11.95 13.74 5.96
N ALA A 22 -11.81 13.55 7.26
CA ALA A 22 -11.76 14.64 8.24
C ALA A 22 -10.61 15.62 7.96
N LYS A 23 -9.46 15.13 7.46
CA LYS A 23 -8.28 15.96 7.14
C LYS A 23 -8.42 16.69 5.80
N THR A 24 -9.09 16.10 4.82
CA THR A 24 -9.06 16.60 3.42
C THR A 24 -10.35 17.26 2.97
N GLY A 25 -11.49 16.95 3.61
CA GLY A 25 -12.81 17.47 3.24
C GLY A 25 -13.27 17.08 1.84
N THR A 26 -12.60 16.13 1.18
CA THR A 26 -12.90 15.68 -0.18
C THR A 26 -12.93 14.16 -0.24
N THR A 27 -13.81 13.63 -1.08
CA THR A 27 -13.91 12.20 -1.41
C THR A 27 -13.16 11.85 -2.70
N GLY A 28 -12.67 12.83 -3.45
CA GLY A 28 -11.99 12.65 -4.74
C GLY A 28 -10.79 13.57 -4.95
N ASN A 29 -10.10 13.40 -6.09
CA ASN A 29 -8.96 14.22 -6.54
C ASN A 29 -7.69 14.15 -5.65
N LEU A 30 -7.46 13.02 -4.97
CA LEU A 30 -6.20 12.79 -4.27
C LEU A 30 -5.12 12.25 -5.23
N HIS A 31 -4.15 13.09 -5.56
CA HIS A 31 -2.92 12.62 -6.20
C HIS A 31 -2.21 11.60 -5.32
N MET A 32 -1.63 10.56 -5.92
CA MET A 32 -0.94 9.48 -5.20
C MET A 32 0.11 9.99 -4.21
N VAL A 33 0.90 11.00 -4.58
CA VAL A 33 1.92 11.62 -3.71
C VAL A 33 1.28 12.22 -2.45
N ARG A 34 0.12 12.88 -2.60
CA ARG A 34 -0.63 13.45 -1.48
C ARG A 34 -1.21 12.35 -0.60
N LEU A 35 -1.74 11.29 -1.19
CA LEU A 35 -2.26 10.14 -0.45
C LEU A 35 -1.17 9.46 0.37
N ALA A 36 0.00 9.20 -0.22
CA ALA A 36 1.13 8.59 0.47
C ALA A 36 1.66 9.48 1.60
N LYS A 37 1.69 10.80 1.42
CA LYS A 37 2.04 11.75 2.48
C LYS A 37 1.05 11.71 3.65
N LEU A 38 -0.25 11.69 3.36
CA LEU A 38 -1.30 11.60 4.38
C LEU A 38 -1.27 10.26 5.11
N LEU A 39 -0.93 9.17 4.41
CA LEU A 39 -0.75 7.86 5.01
C LEU A 39 0.46 7.83 5.96
N LEU A 40 1.58 8.47 5.59
CA LEU A 40 2.73 8.67 6.49
C LEU A 40 2.28 9.38 7.77
N GLU A 41 1.60 10.53 7.63
CA GLU A 41 1.12 11.34 8.76
C GLU A 41 0.16 10.55 9.67
N PHE A 42 -0.77 9.78 9.10
CA PHE A 42 -1.69 8.96 9.90
C PHE A 42 -0.97 7.88 10.69
N LEU A 43 0.03 7.22 10.09
CA LEU A 43 0.74 6.13 10.74
C LEU A 43 1.71 6.64 11.82
N THR A 44 2.31 7.82 11.63
CA THR A 44 3.23 8.41 12.61
C THR A 44 2.47 9.13 13.72
N ILE A 45 1.61 10.09 13.38
CA ILE A 45 0.90 10.91 14.36
C ILE A 45 -0.30 10.15 14.93
N GLY A 46 -1.08 9.47 14.08
CA GLY A 46 -2.31 8.79 14.50
C GLY A 46 -2.09 7.43 15.16
N LYS A 47 -1.04 6.68 14.78
CA LYS A 47 -0.71 5.37 15.37
C LYS A 47 0.61 5.36 16.17
N GLY A 48 1.38 6.45 16.20
CA GLY A 48 2.62 6.53 16.97
C GLY A 48 3.75 5.64 16.42
N LEU A 49 3.68 5.25 15.14
CA LEU A 49 4.74 4.42 14.55
C LEU A 49 5.97 5.24 14.23
N ASP A 50 7.13 4.59 14.30
CA ASP A 50 8.40 5.17 13.89
C ASP A 50 8.34 5.66 12.43
N GLU A 51 8.78 6.90 12.21
CA GLU A 51 8.63 7.59 10.94
C GLU A 51 9.51 6.95 9.85
N GLU A 52 10.72 6.51 10.17
CA GLU A 52 11.65 5.86 9.24
C GLU A 52 11.11 4.51 8.77
N THR A 53 10.60 3.70 9.70
CA THR A 53 9.95 2.41 9.42
C THR A 53 8.75 2.58 8.48
N VAL A 54 7.92 3.60 8.71
CA VAL A 54 6.76 3.87 7.85
C VAL A 54 7.22 4.35 6.46
N ALA A 55 8.23 5.22 6.40
CA ALA A 55 8.76 5.74 5.15
C ALA A 55 9.36 4.62 4.27
N GLN A 56 10.08 3.67 4.86
CA GLN A 56 10.64 2.52 4.13
C GLN A 56 9.55 1.61 3.55
N ALA A 57 8.48 1.36 4.32
CA ALA A 57 7.33 0.60 3.85
C ALA A 57 6.59 1.32 2.72
N LEU A 58 6.39 2.64 2.84
CA LEU A 58 5.77 3.46 1.80
C LEU A 58 6.61 3.49 0.52
N TRP A 59 7.93 3.61 0.65
CA TRP A 59 8.83 3.59 -0.50
C TRP A 59 8.77 2.26 -1.24
N SER A 60 8.79 1.15 -0.49
CA SER A 60 8.70 -0.20 -1.06
C SER A 60 7.39 -0.42 -1.82
N ASP A 61 6.27 0.14 -1.32
CA ASP A 61 4.97 0.07 -1.99
C ASP A 61 4.91 1.00 -3.21
N TYR A 62 5.42 2.23 -3.09
CA TYR A 62 5.43 3.22 -4.17
C TYR A 62 6.24 2.75 -5.40
N ARG A 63 7.39 2.08 -5.18
CA ARG A 63 8.23 1.52 -6.26
C ARG A 63 7.53 0.46 -7.10
N ARG A 64 6.60 -0.31 -6.51
CA ARG A 64 5.86 -1.38 -7.24
C ARG A 64 5.01 -0.83 -8.39
N GLY A 65 4.66 0.47 -8.35
CA GLY A 65 3.90 1.14 -9.40
C GLY A 65 4.69 1.50 -10.66
N ASN A 66 5.94 1.04 -10.82
CA ASN A 66 6.84 1.36 -11.94
C ASN A 66 6.96 2.88 -12.21
N ARG A 67 7.05 3.67 -11.14
CA ARG A 67 7.13 5.13 -11.21
C ARG A 67 8.58 5.59 -11.10
N PRO A 68 9.07 6.48 -11.98
CA PRO A 68 10.45 6.94 -11.97
C PRO A 68 10.70 8.08 -10.98
N ASP A 69 9.68 8.60 -10.29
CA ASP A 69 9.80 9.74 -9.37
C ASP A 69 9.85 9.31 -7.90
N ILE A 70 10.72 9.95 -7.11
CA ILE A 70 10.68 9.87 -5.65
C ILE A 70 9.84 11.04 -5.14
N PRO A 71 8.74 10.77 -4.39
CA PRO A 71 8.00 11.82 -3.71
C PRO A 71 8.91 12.69 -2.84
N GLY A 72 8.79 14.02 -2.96
CA GLY A 72 9.68 14.95 -2.24
C GLY A 72 9.73 14.72 -0.72
N PHE A 73 8.61 14.29 -0.12
CA PHE A 73 8.55 13.98 1.32
C PHE A 73 9.30 12.70 1.72
N LEU A 74 9.61 11.81 0.77
CA LEU A 74 10.42 10.61 0.99
C LEU A 74 11.92 10.86 0.79
N LYS A 75 12.30 11.91 0.05
CA LYS A 75 13.72 12.25 -0.17
C LYS A 75 14.51 12.50 1.12
N LYS A 76 13.84 12.99 2.16
CA LYS A 76 14.47 13.24 3.48
C LYS A 76 14.99 11.98 4.18
N PHE A 77 14.55 10.80 3.75
CA PHE A 77 14.99 9.51 4.28
C PHE A 77 16.13 8.88 3.46
N GLY A 78 16.70 9.61 2.49
CA GLY A 78 17.86 9.14 1.73
C GLY A 78 17.55 8.02 0.73
N PHE A 79 16.29 7.84 0.32
CA PHE A 79 15.97 6.88 -0.73
C PHE A 79 16.49 7.36 -2.09
N GLU A 80 17.09 6.45 -2.84
CA GLU A 80 17.59 6.68 -4.20
C GLU A 80 16.82 5.80 -5.21
N LEU A 81 16.79 6.24 -6.48
CA LEU A 81 16.37 5.38 -7.58
C LEU A 81 17.48 4.35 -7.84
N GLY A 82 17.51 3.30 -7.02
CA GLY A 82 18.23 2.07 -7.36
C GLY A 82 17.51 1.31 -8.48
N PRO A 83 18.20 0.39 -9.20
CA PRO A 83 17.57 -0.48 -10.18
C PRO A 83 16.28 -1.07 -9.60
N VAL A 84 15.17 -0.95 -10.34
CA VAL A 84 13.96 -1.71 -10.01
C VAL A 84 14.31 -3.15 -10.31
N GLU A 85 14.75 -3.89 -9.29
CA GLU A 85 14.91 -5.33 -9.37
C GLU A 85 13.52 -5.91 -9.68
N ARG A 86 13.29 -6.17 -10.97
CA ARG A 86 12.18 -6.97 -11.44
C ARG A 86 12.43 -8.39 -10.92
N GLY A 87 12.00 -8.65 -9.70
CA GLY A 87 12.06 -9.98 -9.10
C GLY A 87 12.77 -9.98 -7.77
N ASP A 88 12.01 -9.73 -6.71
CA ASP A 88 11.99 -10.72 -5.65
C ASP A 88 10.63 -10.72 -4.96
N THR A 89 9.71 -11.46 -5.58
CA THR A 89 8.44 -11.80 -4.94
C THR A 89 8.68 -13.14 -4.26
N THR A 90 9.39 -13.15 -3.12
CA THR A 90 9.38 -14.28 -2.17
C THR A 90 8.08 -14.34 -1.37
N LEU A 91 6.97 -13.86 -1.95
CA LEU A 91 5.67 -14.36 -1.54
C LEU A 91 5.60 -15.80 -2.07
N PRO A 92 5.23 -16.80 -1.24
CA PRO A 92 4.93 -18.11 -1.75
C PRO A 92 3.91 -17.95 -2.90
N PRO A 93 4.03 -18.71 -4.00
CA PRO A 93 2.99 -18.72 -5.02
C PRO A 93 1.68 -18.97 -4.29
N ALA A 94 0.70 -18.08 -4.50
CA ALA A 94 -0.65 -18.29 -4.02
C ALA A 94 -1.00 -19.73 -4.36
N SER A 95 -1.17 -20.53 -3.32
CA SER A 95 -1.29 -21.97 -3.40
C SER A 95 -2.30 -22.33 -4.48
N SER A 96 -1.88 -23.26 -5.34
CA SER A 96 -2.74 -24.08 -6.17
C SER A 96 -4.16 -24.20 -5.62
N GLY A 97 -5.13 -23.71 -6.39
CA GLY A 97 -6.51 -24.16 -6.28
C GLY A 97 -7.54 -23.06 -6.16
N LEU A 98 -8.08 -22.65 -7.30
CA LEU A 98 -9.53 -22.72 -7.46
C LEU A 98 -9.85 -23.52 -8.72
N ALA A 99 -9.97 -24.83 -8.52
CA ALA A 99 -10.56 -25.82 -9.43
C ALA A 99 -12.07 -25.57 -9.72
N ARG A 100 -12.49 -24.31 -9.85
CA ARG A 100 -13.90 -23.91 -10.00
C ARG A 100 -14.29 -23.54 -11.43
N GLN A 101 -13.35 -23.38 -12.35
CA GLN A 101 -13.68 -23.10 -13.77
C GLN A 101 -13.52 -24.31 -14.70
N SER A 102 -12.95 -25.41 -14.21
CA SER A 102 -12.73 -26.63 -15.01
C SER A 102 -14.02 -27.33 -15.44
N ARG A 103 -15.15 -27.04 -14.77
CA ARG A 103 -16.42 -27.73 -15.00
C ARG A 103 -17.17 -27.30 -16.27
N HIS A 104 -16.82 -26.16 -16.87
CA HIS A 104 -17.45 -25.67 -18.10
C HIS A 104 -16.66 -26.00 -19.37
N LEU A 105 -15.49 -26.63 -19.25
CA LEU A 105 -14.64 -26.97 -20.41
C LEU A 105 -14.90 -28.38 -20.97
N GLN A 106 -15.76 -29.18 -20.33
CA GLN A 106 -16.03 -30.57 -20.74
C GLN A 106 -17.41 -30.78 -21.37
N ASP A 107 -18.23 -29.73 -21.54
CA ASP A 107 -19.55 -29.83 -22.18
C ASP A 107 -19.54 -29.50 -23.69
N GLU A 108 -18.37 -29.22 -24.28
CA GLU A 108 -18.21 -29.08 -25.73
C GLU A 108 -17.04 -29.96 -26.21
N LEU A 109 -17.34 -31.24 -26.49
CA LEU A 109 -16.84 -32.07 -27.62
C LEU A 109 -17.23 -33.54 -27.44
#